data_AF-A0A7J7C1P3-F1
#
_entry.id   AF-A0A7J7C1P3-F1
#
_cell.length_a   1.000
_cell.length_b   1.000
_cell.length_c   1.000
_cell.angle_alpha   90.00
_cell.angle_beta   90.00
_cell.angle_gamma   90.00
#
_symmetry.space_group_name_H-M   'P 1'
#
loop_
_entity.id
_entity.type
_entity.pdbx_description
1 polymer ?
#
loop_
_entity_poly.entity_id
_entity_poly.type
_entity_poly.pdbx_seq_one_letter_code
_entity_poly.pdbx_strand_id
1 'polypeptide(L)'
;MSFKIQPFKVFFVFAFWFHCSSSFELHPLIANSTSVAISEDFQVINRRVLGSCVHRDNKLFIIKITSNPHLPDETTIEVKVTAPRDYISDKDWVAMVSPSNSNNKLCPHWKHMYEQTGDKDDHPLTCHYPVKSQPVKNDRDYLTCGDKECYKYQKNICLYETCSATLKFHVVNIRTSIAFVLFGGGFSKPCFLAKSQTVRFVNPKKPLYGHVSSVGSRGTKMRVTWVSGDFLPQEVQYEGADPKKEILLPTQFTRRDMCGTTQETPAKDFGWHDPGYIHSVVLKGLKPSEDVRFRYGSNHAGWSEYVTMRPPPAAGSDVLRFLAFGDMGKGRHDNSIEHFNQPGSISVVEAMKQEIDHGKVDSIFHVGGLSYATGFLVEWDYFLHQINPLASRVPYMTAIGDSERDFPGSGSLYVTPESGGECGVPYQKYFQMPATTRSKPWYFTKQAGVHLAVISTEHDCKVKSAQYRWLKRNMAKVNRKTTPWLIVIGHRTMYSSTKGGANVNKNFVSAVEPLLRKYKVDLAIWAHVRNYERTCNVYESQCVALPKKVEDEGETYDASNYTAPVHVVVGTGGATLDQFSDDDAPSWSLARISKFGYLKVHVTKQVLQAEFVVPSTSEAEDKFRLVK
;
A
#
# COMPACT_ATOMS: atom_id res chain seq x y z
N MET A 1 -12.24 66.31 13.01
CA MET A 1 -13.54 67.00 12.96
C MET A 1 -13.75 67.53 11.55
N SER A 2 -14.51 66.82 10.71
CA SER A 2 -15.51 67.37 9.78
C SER A 2 -16.08 66.20 8.97
N PHE A 3 -17.33 65.86 9.26
CA PHE A 3 -18.18 64.94 8.50
C PHE A 3 -18.89 65.72 7.39
N LYS A 4 -19.07 65.12 6.20
CA LYS A 4 -20.30 65.18 5.38
C LYS A 4 -20.18 64.23 4.18
N ILE A 5 -20.85 63.07 4.22
CA ILE A 5 -22.16 62.73 3.62
C ILE A 5 -22.08 62.53 2.08
N GLN A 6 -22.27 61.27 1.66
CA GLN A 6 -22.64 60.86 0.30
C GLN A 6 -24.01 60.14 0.38
N PRO A 7 -24.94 60.32 -0.58
CA PRO A 7 -26.33 59.89 -0.43
C PRO A 7 -26.61 58.47 -0.96
N PHE A 8 -27.56 57.82 -0.31
CA PHE A 8 -28.29 56.62 -0.74
C PHE A 8 -29.26 56.92 -1.89
N LYS A 9 -29.43 55.98 -2.83
CA LYS A 9 -30.71 55.62 -3.52
C LYS A 9 -30.48 54.33 -4.34
N VAL A 10 -31.01 53.17 -3.95
CA VAL A 10 -32.35 52.57 -4.21
C VAL A 10 -32.23 51.40 -5.20
N PHE A 11 -32.73 50.25 -4.72
CA PHE A 11 -32.91 48.97 -5.41
C PHE A 11 -33.84 49.07 -6.63
N PHE A 12 -33.52 48.34 -7.70
CA PHE A 12 -34.53 47.79 -8.62
C PHE A 12 -34.15 46.36 -9.02
N VAL A 13 -35.04 45.44 -8.69
CA VAL A 13 -35.09 44.04 -9.10
C VAL A 13 -35.69 44.00 -10.50
N PHE A 14 -35.04 43.31 -11.46
CA PHE A 14 -35.67 42.91 -12.70
C PHE A 14 -35.67 41.39 -12.81
N ALA A 15 -36.84 40.81 -12.58
CA ALA A 15 -37.19 39.45 -12.96
C ALA A 15 -37.63 39.45 -14.42
N PHE A 16 -37.06 38.57 -15.25
CA PHE A 16 -37.60 38.26 -16.57
C PHE A 16 -38.29 36.90 -16.51
N TRP A 17 -39.61 36.94 -16.63
CA TRP A 17 -40.48 35.83 -17.01
C TRP A 17 -40.36 35.58 -18.52
N PHE A 18 -40.28 34.31 -18.91
CA PHE A 18 -40.86 33.83 -20.16
C PHE A 18 -41.67 32.57 -19.84
N HIS A 19 -42.99 32.72 -19.93
CA HIS A 19 -43.94 31.63 -20.16
C HIS A 19 -44.30 31.66 -21.64
N CYS A 20 -44.28 30.51 -22.30
CA CYS A 20 -45.20 30.24 -23.39
C CYS A 20 -45.79 28.85 -23.19
N SER A 21 -47.11 28.81 -23.31
CA SER A 21 -48.05 27.79 -22.90
C SER A 21 -48.59 27.00 -24.09
N SER A 22 -48.86 25.71 -23.88
CA SER A 22 -50.06 25.00 -24.38
C SER A 22 -50.05 23.57 -23.78
N SER A 23 -50.76 23.26 -22.70
CA SER A 23 -52.21 22.96 -22.56
C SER A 23 -52.64 21.65 -23.25
N PHE A 24 -52.99 20.63 -22.44
CA PHE A 24 -54.24 19.84 -22.46
C PHE A 24 -54.20 18.91 -21.23
N GLU A 25 -54.83 19.32 -20.14
CA GLU A 25 -56.16 18.89 -19.66
C GLU A 25 -56.19 17.52 -18.99
N LEU A 26 -56.42 17.56 -17.68
CA LEU A 26 -56.61 16.47 -16.74
C LEU A 26 -57.85 16.86 -15.94
N HIS A 27 -58.89 16.02 -15.91
CA HIS A 27 -59.88 15.97 -14.82
C HIS A 27 -60.90 14.81 -15.03
N PRO A 28 -61.65 14.40 -14.00
CA PRO A 28 -61.28 13.32 -13.07
C PRO A 28 -62.38 12.23 -13.06
N LEU A 29 -62.29 11.21 -12.21
CA LEU A 29 -63.47 10.63 -11.54
C LEU A 29 -63.07 9.72 -10.38
N ILE A 30 -63.88 9.81 -9.32
CA ILE A 30 -63.74 9.23 -7.99
C ILE A 30 -64.59 7.94 -7.89
N ALA A 31 -64.14 7.03 -7.01
CA ALA A 31 -64.87 5.95 -6.31
C ALA A 31 -65.29 4.68 -7.09
N ASN A 32 -64.68 3.54 -6.74
CA ASN A 32 -65.31 2.64 -5.76
C ASN A 32 -64.31 1.56 -5.28
N SER A 33 -64.18 1.44 -3.97
CA SER A 33 -63.52 0.31 -3.32
C SER A 33 -64.46 -0.88 -3.27
N THR A 34 -64.09 -1.99 -3.89
CA THR A 34 -64.59 -3.32 -3.53
C THR A 34 -63.42 -4.29 -3.53
N SER A 35 -63.10 -4.78 -2.34
CA SER A 35 -62.20 -5.88 -2.06
C SER A 35 -62.65 -7.15 -2.78
N VAL A 36 -61.81 -7.71 -3.64
CA VAL A 36 -61.84 -9.13 -4.01
C VAL A 36 -60.39 -9.60 -4.15
N ALA A 37 -59.99 -10.50 -3.25
CA ALA A 37 -58.74 -11.23 -3.35
C ALA A 37 -58.91 -12.39 -4.34
N ILE A 38 -58.14 -12.41 -5.43
CA ILE A 38 -57.90 -13.63 -6.22
C ILE A 38 -56.44 -13.64 -6.71
N SER A 39 -55.86 -14.81 -6.46
CA SER A 39 -54.60 -15.44 -6.86
C SER A 39 -54.13 -15.26 -8.32
N GLU A 40 -52.80 -15.33 -8.46
CA GLU A 40 -52.00 -15.89 -9.56
C GLU A 40 -51.88 -15.18 -10.93
N ASP A 41 -50.61 -15.07 -11.31
CA ASP A 41 -50.01 -15.06 -12.65
C ASP A 41 -50.45 -14.05 -13.70
N PHE A 42 -49.55 -13.11 -14.04
CA PHE A 42 -49.03 -12.87 -15.39
C PHE A 42 -48.08 -11.66 -15.34
N GLN A 43 -46.76 -11.90 -15.24
CA GLN A 43 -45.77 -10.86 -15.59
C GLN A 43 -45.43 -10.98 -17.07
N VAL A 44 -45.91 -10.00 -17.84
CA VAL A 44 -45.61 -9.82 -19.25
C VAL A 44 -44.12 -9.50 -19.41
N ILE A 45 -43.43 -10.40 -20.12
CA ILE A 45 -42.00 -10.36 -20.42
C ILE A 45 -41.73 -9.21 -21.40
N ASN A 46 -41.08 -8.15 -20.91
CA ASN A 46 -40.44 -7.17 -21.79
C ASN A 46 -39.03 -7.68 -22.16
N ARG A 47 -38.93 -8.41 -23.28
CA ARG A 47 -37.68 -8.95 -23.83
C ARG A 47 -36.79 -7.83 -24.36
N ARG A 48 -35.88 -7.33 -23.52
CA ARG A 48 -34.56 -6.87 -23.96
C ARG A 48 -33.55 -7.93 -23.53
N VAL A 49 -32.98 -8.65 -24.50
CA VAL A 49 -31.94 -9.65 -24.28
C VAL A 49 -30.66 -8.93 -23.85
N LEU A 50 -30.53 -8.67 -22.54
CA LEU A 50 -29.24 -8.59 -21.88
C LEU A 50 -28.67 -10.00 -21.93
N GLY A 51 -27.43 -10.19 -22.41
CA GLY A 51 -26.78 -11.50 -22.52
C GLY A 51 -26.85 -12.26 -21.19
N SER A 52 -27.86 -13.11 -21.05
CA SER A 52 -28.18 -13.78 -19.80
C SER A 52 -27.21 -14.94 -19.62
N CYS A 53 -26.60 -15.01 -18.43
CA CYS A 53 -25.83 -16.15 -17.94
C CYS A 53 -26.66 -17.44 -18.10
N VAL A 54 -26.50 -18.16 -19.22
CA VAL A 54 -27.39 -19.24 -19.68
C VAL A 54 -27.43 -20.43 -18.70
N HIS A 55 -26.50 -20.47 -17.74
CA HIS A 55 -26.28 -21.61 -16.85
C HIS A 55 -26.40 -21.28 -15.35
N ARG A 56 -26.94 -20.11 -14.99
CA ARG A 56 -27.04 -19.62 -13.61
C ARG A 56 -27.74 -20.60 -12.65
N ASP A 57 -28.65 -21.41 -13.16
CA ASP A 57 -29.46 -22.35 -12.38
C ASP A 57 -29.05 -23.82 -12.57
N ASN A 58 -27.91 -24.08 -13.22
CA ASN A 58 -27.41 -25.44 -13.38
C ASN A 58 -26.78 -25.94 -12.06
N LYS A 59 -27.56 -26.73 -11.31
CA LYS A 59 -27.17 -27.34 -10.01
C LYS A 59 -25.93 -28.24 -10.07
N LEU A 60 -25.41 -28.54 -11.27
CA LEU A 60 -24.19 -29.32 -11.46
C LEU A 60 -22.91 -28.49 -11.26
N PHE A 61 -22.99 -27.16 -11.30
CA PHE A 61 -21.89 -26.32 -10.85
C PHE A 61 -21.80 -26.38 -9.33
N ILE A 62 -20.70 -26.94 -8.83
CA ILE A 62 -20.46 -27.11 -7.40
C ILE A 62 -19.12 -26.48 -7.08
N ILE A 63 -19.06 -25.77 -5.96
CA ILE A 63 -17.82 -25.28 -5.38
C ILE A 63 -17.77 -25.72 -3.92
N LYS A 64 -16.72 -26.44 -3.57
CA LYS A 64 -16.45 -26.95 -2.22
C LYS A 64 -15.07 -26.47 -1.79
N ILE A 65 -14.91 -26.26 -0.50
CA ILE A 65 -13.62 -25.91 0.08
C ILE A 65 -13.19 -26.98 1.08
N THR A 66 -11.91 -27.31 1.06
CA THR A 66 -11.27 -28.27 1.96
C THR A 66 -10.78 -27.50 3.19
N SER A 67 -11.69 -26.91 3.96
CA SER A 67 -11.33 -26.14 5.16
C SER A 67 -12.33 -26.30 6.29
N ASN A 68 -11.82 -26.20 7.52
CA ASN A 68 -12.62 -26.06 8.72
C ASN A 68 -13.47 -24.77 8.60
N PRO A 69 -14.75 -24.75 9.04
CA PRO A 69 -15.52 -23.51 9.13
C PRO A 69 -14.80 -22.37 9.87
N HIS A 70 -13.84 -22.72 10.74
CA HIS A 70 -12.98 -21.80 11.47
C HIS A 70 -11.52 -21.85 10.99
N LEU A 71 -11.06 -20.77 10.37
CA LEU A 71 -9.71 -20.63 9.79
C LEU A 71 -8.70 -20.09 10.83
N PRO A 72 -7.44 -20.56 10.83
CA PRO A 72 -6.36 -19.90 11.57
C PRO A 72 -6.00 -18.56 10.91
N ASP A 73 -5.05 -17.82 11.49
CA ASP A 73 -4.71 -16.47 11.01
C ASP A 73 -4.03 -16.43 9.64
N GLU A 74 -3.42 -17.54 9.23
CA GLU A 74 -2.84 -17.74 7.91
C GLU A 74 -2.99 -19.21 7.52
N THR A 75 -3.46 -19.47 6.30
CA THR A 75 -3.61 -20.84 5.79
C THR A 75 -3.72 -20.86 4.27
N THR A 76 -3.59 -22.05 3.68
CA THR A 76 -3.92 -22.30 2.28
C THR A 76 -5.23 -23.09 2.22
N ILE A 77 -6.22 -22.56 1.51
CA ILE A 77 -7.51 -23.22 1.29
C ILE A 77 -7.50 -23.86 -0.09
N GLU A 78 -7.79 -25.14 -0.15
CA GLU A 78 -8.11 -25.85 -1.39
C GLU A 78 -9.57 -25.64 -1.76
N VAL A 79 -9.82 -25.25 -3.00
CA VAL A 79 -11.14 -24.97 -3.54
C VAL A 79 -11.38 -25.94 -4.71
N LYS A 80 -12.22 -26.94 -4.47
CA LYS A 80 -12.67 -27.91 -5.49
C LYS A 80 -13.86 -27.32 -6.24
N VAL A 81 -13.67 -27.12 -7.54
CA VAL A 81 -14.72 -26.75 -8.50
C VAL A 81 -15.14 -28.01 -9.24
N THR A 82 -16.43 -28.19 -9.44
CA THR A 82 -17.00 -29.23 -10.30
C THR A 82 -17.95 -28.57 -11.29
N ALA A 83 -17.78 -28.88 -12.57
CA ALA A 83 -18.60 -28.37 -13.67
C ALA A 83 -19.07 -29.52 -14.56
N PRO A 84 -20.28 -29.45 -15.14
CA PRO A 84 -20.71 -30.42 -16.15
C PRO A 84 -19.82 -30.33 -17.40
N ARG A 85 -19.43 -31.49 -17.95
CA ARG A 85 -18.41 -31.63 -19.00
C ARG A 85 -18.64 -30.71 -20.20
N ASP A 86 -19.88 -30.61 -20.66
CA ASP A 86 -20.26 -29.82 -21.84
C ASP A 86 -20.18 -28.30 -21.62
N TYR A 87 -19.98 -27.85 -20.37
CA TYR A 87 -20.01 -26.44 -19.99
C TYR A 87 -18.68 -25.93 -19.44
N ILE A 88 -17.62 -26.74 -19.47
CA ILE A 88 -16.28 -26.31 -19.09
C ILE A 88 -15.82 -25.19 -20.01
N SER A 89 -15.27 -24.13 -19.43
CA SER A 89 -14.72 -23.02 -20.18
C SER A 89 -13.37 -22.57 -19.64
N ASP A 90 -12.48 -22.15 -20.55
CA ASP A 90 -11.25 -21.43 -20.23
C ASP A 90 -11.48 -20.04 -19.63
N LYS A 91 -12.75 -19.60 -19.62
CA LYS A 91 -13.24 -18.36 -19.02
C LYS A 91 -13.88 -18.56 -17.64
N ASP A 92 -13.87 -19.78 -17.11
CA ASP A 92 -14.30 -20.03 -15.74
C ASP A 92 -13.23 -19.60 -14.74
N TRP A 93 -13.65 -18.99 -13.64
CA TRP A 93 -12.77 -18.46 -12.62
C TRP A 93 -13.43 -18.44 -11.24
N VAL A 94 -12.62 -18.48 -10.19
CA VAL A 94 -13.05 -18.44 -8.80
C VAL A 94 -12.62 -17.13 -8.16
N ALA A 95 -13.56 -16.45 -7.50
CA ALA A 95 -13.31 -15.28 -6.67
C ALA A 95 -13.28 -15.67 -5.19
N MET A 96 -12.29 -15.19 -4.44
CA MET A 96 -12.36 -15.10 -2.99
C MET A 96 -12.99 -13.76 -2.60
N VAL A 97 -14.16 -13.78 -1.97
CA VAL A 97 -14.90 -12.56 -1.62
C VAL A 97 -14.94 -12.34 -0.12
N SER A 98 -14.76 -11.10 0.30
CA SER A 98 -14.81 -10.68 1.70
C SER A 98 -15.37 -9.26 1.83
N PRO A 99 -16.40 -9.03 2.67
CA PRO A 99 -17.17 -10.03 3.41
C PRO A 99 -17.88 -11.07 2.52
N SER A 100 -18.21 -12.23 3.07
CA SER A 100 -18.78 -13.34 2.30
C SER A 100 -20.12 -12.99 1.63
N ASN A 101 -20.82 -11.96 2.10
CA ASN A 101 -22.07 -11.44 1.53
C ASN A 101 -21.89 -10.23 0.59
N SER A 102 -20.67 -9.93 0.16
CA SER A 102 -20.38 -8.84 -0.78
C SER A 102 -21.18 -8.91 -2.08
N ASN A 103 -21.42 -7.75 -2.68
CA ASN A 103 -22.17 -7.62 -3.91
C ASN A 103 -21.30 -7.99 -5.13
N ASN A 104 -21.46 -9.21 -5.61
CA ASN A 104 -20.65 -9.72 -6.73
C ASN A 104 -21.36 -9.61 -8.09
N LYS A 105 -22.31 -8.67 -8.24
CA LYS A 105 -22.93 -8.36 -9.54
C LYS A 105 -21.91 -7.70 -10.47
N LEU A 106 -22.17 -7.76 -11.78
CA LEU A 106 -21.36 -7.06 -12.78
C LEU A 106 -21.54 -5.53 -12.66
N CYS A 107 -20.42 -4.83 -12.51
CA CYS A 107 -20.32 -3.37 -12.55
C CYS A 107 -19.26 -2.96 -13.60
N PRO A 108 -19.63 -2.86 -14.89
CA PRO A 108 -18.66 -2.74 -15.98
C PRO A 108 -17.97 -1.37 -16.02
N HIS A 109 -18.58 -0.36 -15.40
CA HIS A 109 -17.98 0.96 -15.28
C HIS A 109 -16.69 0.91 -14.47
N TRP A 110 -16.47 -0.02 -13.54
CA TRP A 110 -15.22 -0.05 -12.74
C TRP A 110 -13.93 -0.26 -13.52
N LYS A 111 -13.98 -0.71 -14.77
CA LYS A 111 -12.78 -0.89 -15.59
C LYS A 111 -11.89 0.36 -15.62
N HIS A 112 -12.48 1.54 -15.82
CA HIS A 112 -11.71 2.78 -15.88
C HIS A 112 -11.09 3.16 -14.52
N MET A 113 -11.63 2.66 -13.41
CA MET A 113 -11.12 2.95 -12.07
C MET A 113 -9.87 2.14 -11.74
N TYR A 114 -9.75 0.89 -12.21
CA TYR A 114 -8.48 0.14 -12.16
C TYR A 114 -7.41 0.82 -13.03
N GLU A 115 -7.76 1.16 -14.28
CA GLU A 115 -6.81 1.77 -15.22
C GLU A 115 -6.29 3.13 -14.72
N GLN A 116 -7.12 3.89 -13.99
CA GLN A 116 -6.72 5.17 -13.39
C GLN A 116 -5.67 5.03 -12.30
N THR A 117 -5.65 3.94 -11.54
CA THR A 117 -4.59 3.71 -10.55
C THR A 117 -3.29 3.23 -11.20
N GLY A 118 -3.30 2.96 -12.51
CA GLY A 118 -2.17 2.46 -13.29
C GLY A 118 -2.18 0.94 -13.49
N ASP A 119 -3.18 0.23 -12.94
CA ASP A 119 -3.32 -1.21 -13.13
C ASP A 119 -4.10 -1.49 -14.42
N LYS A 120 -3.40 -2.07 -15.39
CA LYS A 120 -3.93 -2.36 -16.74
C LYS A 120 -4.16 -3.86 -16.95
N ASP A 121 -3.97 -4.68 -15.92
CA ASP A 121 -4.29 -6.10 -16.00
C ASP A 121 -5.80 -6.31 -16.14
N ASP A 122 -6.20 -7.47 -16.65
CA ASP A 122 -7.62 -7.84 -16.70
C ASP A 122 -8.09 -8.21 -15.30
N HIS A 123 -9.05 -7.45 -14.76
CA HIS A 123 -9.57 -7.60 -13.41
C HIS A 123 -11.07 -7.90 -13.40
N PRO A 124 -11.56 -8.67 -12.41
CA PRO A 124 -12.99 -8.90 -12.24
C PRO A 124 -13.78 -7.60 -12.07
N LEU A 125 -14.75 -7.37 -12.98
CA LEU A 125 -15.63 -6.20 -12.94
C LEU A 125 -16.86 -6.44 -12.06
N THR A 126 -16.63 -6.88 -10.82
CA THR A 126 -17.69 -7.05 -9.81
C THR A 126 -17.93 -5.77 -9.02
N CYS A 127 -19.16 -5.55 -8.54
CA CYS A 127 -19.52 -4.36 -7.78
C CYS A 127 -18.86 -4.23 -6.40
N HIS A 128 -18.17 -5.28 -5.95
CA HIS A 128 -17.29 -5.31 -4.81
C HIS A 128 -16.01 -6.02 -5.26
N TYR A 129 -14.86 -5.43 -4.97
CA TYR A 129 -13.56 -6.00 -5.30
C TYR A 129 -13.40 -7.39 -4.64
N PRO A 130 -13.14 -8.45 -5.41
CA PRO A 130 -12.77 -9.73 -4.83
C PRO A 130 -11.37 -9.60 -4.26
N VAL A 131 -11.14 -10.16 -3.06
CA VAL A 131 -9.82 -10.09 -2.41
C VAL A 131 -8.77 -10.78 -3.27
N LYS A 132 -9.15 -11.88 -3.93
CA LYS A 132 -8.32 -12.64 -4.87
C LYS A 132 -9.19 -13.28 -5.94
N SER A 133 -8.62 -13.58 -7.10
CA SER A 133 -9.30 -14.36 -8.14
C SER A 133 -8.35 -15.32 -8.86
N GLN A 134 -8.82 -16.48 -9.30
CA GLN A 134 -8.02 -17.43 -10.08
C GLN A 134 -8.82 -18.01 -11.25
N PRO A 135 -8.26 -18.04 -12.47
CA PRO A 135 -8.81 -18.86 -13.56
C PRO A 135 -8.84 -20.33 -13.17
N VAL A 136 -9.94 -21.05 -13.44
CA VAL A 136 -10.04 -22.48 -13.11
C VAL A 136 -9.04 -23.31 -13.93
N LYS A 137 -8.72 -22.85 -15.15
CA LYS A 137 -7.68 -23.43 -16.01
C LYS A 137 -6.25 -23.42 -15.42
N ASN A 138 -6.04 -22.79 -14.27
CA ASN A 138 -4.78 -22.95 -13.53
C ASN A 138 -4.60 -24.41 -13.06
N ASP A 139 -5.69 -25.16 -12.89
CA ASP A 139 -5.66 -26.62 -12.87
C ASP A 139 -5.59 -27.15 -14.31
N ARG A 140 -4.54 -27.91 -14.61
CA ARG A 140 -4.22 -28.40 -15.97
C ARG A 140 -5.23 -29.43 -16.47
N ASP A 141 -5.93 -30.12 -15.56
CA ASP A 141 -6.86 -31.19 -15.90
C ASP A 141 -8.29 -30.68 -16.13
N TYR A 142 -8.57 -29.41 -15.82
CA TYR A 142 -9.91 -28.84 -15.94
C TYR A 142 -10.41 -28.87 -17.39
N LEU A 143 -9.64 -28.29 -18.32
CA LEU A 143 -10.06 -28.15 -19.73
C LEU A 143 -10.09 -29.49 -20.47
N THR A 144 -9.25 -30.43 -20.06
CA THR A 144 -9.18 -31.79 -20.64
C THR A 144 -10.17 -32.74 -19.98
N CYS A 145 -10.85 -32.32 -18.90
CA CYS A 145 -11.68 -33.18 -18.06
C CYS A 145 -10.92 -34.42 -17.56
N GLY A 146 -9.72 -34.21 -17.00
CA GLY A 146 -8.88 -35.29 -16.47
C GLY A 146 -9.51 -35.99 -15.26
N ASP A 147 -10.07 -35.21 -14.32
CA ASP A 147 -10.81 -35.71 -13.16
C ASP A 147 -12.33 -35.80 -13.46
N LYS A 148 -12.71 -36.82 -14.23
CA LYS A 148 -14.10 -37.08 -14.63
C LYS A 148 -14.82 -37.97 -13.61
N GLU A 149 -16.02 -37.56 -13.23
CA GLU A 149 -16.95 -38.34 -12.41
C GLU A 149 -18.31 -38.39 -13.08
N CYS A 150 -19.01 -39.53 -12.93
CA CYS A 150 -20.39 -39.62 -13.37
C CYS A 150 -21.33 -39.11 -12.28
N TYR A 151 -22.05 -38.03 -12.58
CA TYR A 151 -23.01 -37.44 -11.66
C TYR A 151 -24.29 -38.28 -11.53
N LYS A 152 -24.75 -38.89 -12.62
CA LYS A 152 -25.96 -39.71 -12.63
C LYS A 152 -25.85 -40.90 -13.58
N TYR A 153 -26.11 -42.07 -13.03
CA TYR A 153 -26.25 -43.31 -13.80
C TYR A 153 -27.71 -43.63 -14.09
N GLN A 154 -27.96 -44.18 -15.28
CA GLN A 154 -29.20 -44.89 -15.59
C GLN A 154 -28.84 -46.16 -16.33
N LYS A 155 -29.23 -47.32 -15.77
CA LYS A 155 -28.91 -48.64 -16.35
C LYS A 155 -27.41 -48.81 -16.65
N ASN A 156 -26.54 -48.41 -15.72
CA ASN A 156 -25.06 -48.40 -15.84
C ASN A 156 -24.49 -47.50 -16.94
N ILE A 157 -25.31 -46.68 -17.61
CA ILE A 157 -24.85 -45.65 -18.54
C ILE A 157 -24.73 -44.35 -17.77
N CYS A 158 -23.61 -43.66 -17.91
CA CYS A 158 -23.46 -42.32 -17.37
C CYS A 158 -24.28 -41.33 -18.21
N LEU A 159 -25.24 -40.65 -17.59
CA LEU A 159 -26.08 -39.66 -18.26
C LEU A 159 -25.47 -38.25 -18.22
N TYR A 160 -24.77 -37.94 -17.14
CA TYR A 160 -24.17 -36.63 -16.92
C TYR A 160 -22.77 -36.81 -16.35
N GLU A 161 -21.78 -36.39 -17.11
CA GLU A 161 -20.40 -36.34 -16.67
C GLU A 161 -20.08 -34.96 -16.11
N THR A 162 -19.36 -34.96 -15.01
CA THR A 162 -18.81 -33.76 -14.39
C THR A 162 -17.30 -33.88 -14.34
N CYS A 163 -16.63 -32.74 -14.42
CA CYS A 163 -15.19 -32.65 -14.35
C CYS A 163 -14.82 -31.72 -13.20
N SER A 164 -13.76 -32.04 -12.49
CA SER A 164 -13.33 -31.27 -11.33
C SER A 164 -11.97 -30.62 -11.53
N ALA A 165 -11.73 -29.56 -10.77
CA ALA A 165 -10.47 -28.84 -10.67
C ALA A 165 -10.25 -28.41 -9.22
N THR A 166 -8.99 -28.31 -8.79
CA THR A 166 -8.62 -27.85 -7.45
C THR A 166 -7.69 -26.66 -7.52
N LEU A 167 -8.14 -25.53 -6.97
CA LEU A 167 -7.35 -24.31 -6.84
C LEU A 167 -6.87 -24.13 -5.39
N LYS A 168 -5.74 -23.43 -5.21
CA LYS A 168 -5.17 -23.14 -3.88
C LYS A 168 -5.10 -21.64 -3.66
N PHE A 169 -5.69 -21.19 -2.56
CA PHE A 169 -5.69 -19.77 -2.15
C PHE A 169 -5.00 -19.63 -0.80
N HIS A 170 -3.97 -18.79 -0.74
CA HIS A 170 -3.37 -18.28 0.47
C HIS A 170 -4.27 -17.21 1.08
N VAL A 171 -4.61 -17.39 2.35
CA VAL A 171 -5.58 -16.58 3.08
C VAL A 171 -4.97 -16.12 4.39
N VAL A 172 -5.09 -14.82 4.66
CA VAL A 172 -4.71 -14.20 5.93
C VAL A 172 -5.93 -13.63 6.64
N ASN A 173 -5.87 -13.48 7.96
CA ASN A 173 -6.96 -12.97 8.78
C ASN A 173 -7.22 -11.48 8.58
N ILE A 174 -8.09 -11.21 7.60
CA ILE A 174 -8.63 -9.90 7.25
C ILE A 174 -9.93 -9.58 8.01
N ARG A 175 -10.11 -10.13 9.22
CA ARG A 175 -11.23 -9.91 10.18
C ARG A 175 -12.62 -10.39 9.75
N THR A 176 -12.91 -10.39 8.46
CA THR A 176 -14.24 -10.58 7.90
C THR A 176 -14.39 -11.99 7.33
N SER A 177 -15.63 -12.49 7.32
CA SER A 177 -15.94 -13.82 6.78
C SER A 177 -15.67 -13.91 5.29
N ILE A 178 -15.26 -15.07 4.80
CA ILE A 178 -14.89 -15.31 3.40
C ILE A 178 -15.85 -16.33 2.77
N ALA A 179 -16.07 -16.20 1.46
CA ALA A 179 -16.63 -17.26 0.63
C ALA A 179 -15.91 -17.29 -0.73
N PHE A 180 -16.02 -18.41 -1.44
CA PHE A 180 -15.54 -18.56 -2.79
C PHE A 180 -16.72 -18.60 -3.76
N VAL A 181 -16.60 -17.89 -4.88
CA VAL A 181 -17.66 -17.79 -5.88
C VAL A 181 -17.10 -18.21 -7.22
N LEU A 182 -17.73 -19.20 -7.83
CA LEU A 182 -17.44 -19.64 -9.19
C LEU A 182 -18.20 -18.77 -10.17
N PHE A 183 -17.48 -18.24 -11.15
CA PHE A 183 -18.01 -17.47 -12.27
C PHE A 183 -17.59 -18.10 -13.59
N GLY A 184 -18.45 -17.98 -14.59
CA GLY A 184 -18.11 -18.17 -16.00
C GLY A 184 -18.03 -16.83 -16.73
N GLY A 185 -17.75 -16.87 -18.04
CA GLY A 185 -17.81 -15.70 -18.92
C GLY A 185 -16.63 -14.72 -18.83
N GLY A 186 -15.62 -15.03 -18.02
CA GLY A 186 -14.41 -14.22 -17.83
C GLY A 186 -14.65 -13.00 -16.94
N PHE A 187 -13.62 -12.19 -16.76
CA PHE A 187 -13.62 -11.05 -15.85
C PHE A 187 -14.45 -9.85 -16.32
N SER A 188 -14.55 -9.65 -17.64
CA SER A 188 -15.30 -8.54 -18.24
C SER A 188 -16.83 -8.75 -18.22
N LYS A 189 -17.28 -10.01 -18.18
CA LYS A 189 -18.70 -10.40 -18.18
C LYS A 189 -18.96 -11.54 -17.19
N PRO A 190 -18.70 -11.31 -15.90
CA PRO A 190 -18.78 -12.36 -14.89
C PRO A 190 -20.22 -12.88 -14.76
N CYS A 191 -20.37 -14.18 -14.93
CA CYS A 191 -21.63 -14.91 -14.88
C CYS A 191 -21.59 -15.82 -13.65
N PHE A 192 -22.40 -15.51 -12.62
CA PHE A 192 -22.43 -16.28 -11.38
C PHE A 192 -22.89 -17.73 -11.65
N LEU A 193 -22.12 -18.71 -11.19
CA LEU A 193 -22.41 -20.14 -11.35
C LEU A 193 -22.68 -20.83 -10.01
N ALA A 194 -21.79 -20.67 -9.03
CA ALA A 194 -21.93 -21.30 -7.72
C ALA A 194 -21.21 -20.52 -6.62
N LYS A 195 -21.57 -20.77 -5.35
CA LYS A 195 -20.93 -20.17 -4.18
C LYS A 195 -20.71 -21.21 -3.08
N SER A 196 -19.56 -21.16 -2.43
CA SER A 196 -19.20 -22.07 -1.34
C SER A 196 -19.97 -21.74 -0.07
N GLN A 197 -19.84 -22.60 0.93
CA GLN A 197 -20.15 -22.22 2.30
C GLN A 197 -19.31 -21.00 2.74
N THR A 198 -19.85 -20.24 3.69
CA THR A 198 -19.11 -19.16 4.35
C THR A 198 -18.16 -19.75 5.39
N VAL A 199 -16.94 -19.22 5.45
CA VAL A 199 -15.94 -19.53 6.48
C VAL A 199 -15.55 -18.28 7.25
N ARG A 200 -15.12 -18.46 8.49
CA ARG A 200 -14.72 -17.37 9.38
C ARG A 200 -13.39 -17.70 10.02
N PHE A 201 -12.62 -16.69 10.41
CA PHE A 201 -11.45 -16.92 11.25
C PHE A 201 -11.87 -17.40 12.65
N VAL A 202 -11.04 -18.22 13.29
CA VAL A 202 -11.21 -18.67 14.68
C VAL A 202 -11.36 -17.45 15.59
N ASN A 203 -10.53 -16.44 15.37
CA ASN A 203 -10.59 -15.19 16.11
C ASN A 203 -10.44 -13.98 15.15
N PRO A 204 -11.54 -13.47 14.58
CA PRO A 204 -11.50 -12.28 13.72
C PRO A 204 -11.10 -10.99 14.47
N LYS A 205 -11.09 -11.03 15.81
CA LYS A 205 -10.69 -9.92 16.66
C LYS A 205 -9.20 -9.92 17.00
N LYS A 206 -8.46 -10.96 16.61
CA LYS A 206 -7.06 -11.13 17.02
C LYS A 206 -6.23 -9.90 16.65
N PRO A 207 -5.38 -9.40 17.57
CA PRO A 207 -4.43 -8.37 17.23
C PRO A 207 -3.34 -8.93 16.32
N LEU A 208 -3.19 -8.34 15.13
CA LEU A 208 -2.28 -8.77 14.09
C LEU A 208 -1.44 -7.60 13.57
N TYR A 209 -0.35 -7.97 12.88
CA TYR A 209 0.47 -7.06 12.09
C TYR A 209 1.14 -5.92 12.88
N GLY A 210 1.51 -6.20 14.12
CA GLY A 210 2.24 -5.28 14.98
C GLY A 210 3.56 -4.84 14.37
N HIS A 211 3.76 -3.53 14.24
CA HIS A 211 4.97 -2.94 13.70
C HIS A 211 5.44 -1.76 14.55
N VAL A 212 6.75 -1.51 14.54
CA VAL A 212 7.42 -0.59 15.45
C VAL A 212 8.03 0.60 14.72
N SER A 213 7.97 1.78 15.33
CA SER A 213 8.56 3.01 14.76
C SER A 213 9.21 3.89 15.84
N SER A 214 10.21 4.67 15.45
CA SER A 214 10.91 5.59 16.35
C SER A 214 10.03 6.79 16.70
N VAL A 215 9.97 7.17 17.98
CA VAL A 215 9.24 8.37 18.44
C VAL A 215 10.16 9.55 18.73
N GLY A 216 11.48 9.31 18.82
CA GLY A 216 12.46 10.36 19.05
C GLY A 216 13.90 9.87 18.90
N SER A 217 14.84 10.75 19.23
CA SER A 217 16.27 10.57 18.93
C SER A 217 17.10 9.84 20.01
N ARG A 218 16.47 9.36 21.09
CA ARG A 218 17.19 8.78 22.23
C ARG A 218 17.20 7.25 22.24
N GLY A 219 16.43 6.58 21.38
CA GLY A 219 16.26 5.12 21.44
C GLY A 219 15.50 4.60 22.68
N THR A 220 15.05 5.50 23.57
CA THR A 220 14.38 5.11 24.83
C THR A 220 12.85 5.01 24.75
N LYS A 221 12.30 5.30 23.57
CA LYS A 221 10.87 5.24 23.29
C LYS A 221 10.63 4.70 21.89
N MET A 222 9.74 3.72 21.80
CA MET A 222 9.30 3.11 20.54
C MET A 222 7.78 3.10 20.49
N ARG A 223 7.21 3.31 19.32
CA ARG A 223 5.78 3.15 19.10
C ARG A 223 5.53 1.77 18.53
N VAL A 224 4.57 1.04 19.09
CA VAL A 224 4.02 -0.20 18.52
C VAL A 224 2.63 0.12 18.00
N THR A 225 2.34 -0.24 16.76
CA THR A 225 1.03 -0.07 16.11
C THR A 225 0.57 -1.40 15.54
N TRP A 226 -0.71 -1.76 15.69
CA TRP A 226 -1.27 -3.02 15.20
C TRP A 226 -2.75 -2.86 14.81
N VAL A 227 -3.29 -3.87 14.12
CA VAL A 227 -4.69 -3.91 13.67
C VAL A 227 -5.43 -5.02 14.42
N SER A 228 -6.69 -4.79 14.78
CA SER A 228 -7.57 -5.82 15.33
C SER A 228 -9.02 -5.63 14.89
N GLY A 229 -9.84 -6.67 15.06
CA GLY A 229 -11.29 -6.59 14.87
C GLY A 229 -12.07 -6.09 16.10
N ASP A 230 -11.39 -5.53 17.10
CA ASP A 230 -11.99 -5.12 18.38
C ASP A 230 -11.72 -3.65 18.73
N PHE A 231 -12.80 -2.92 19.02
CA PHE A 231 -12.76 -1.49 19.36
C PHE A 231 -12.40 -1.24 20.82
N LEU A 232 -12.48 -2.28 21.66
CA LEU A 232 -12.12 -2.14 23.07
C LEU A 232 -10.62 -1.82 23.18
N PRO A 233 -10.23 -1.00 24.16
CA PRO A 233 -8.83 -0.70 24.38
C PRO A 233 -7.97 -1.95 24.57
N GLN A 234 -6.79 -1.92 23.98
CA GLN A 234 -5.77 -2.96 24.07
C GLN A 234 -4.47 -2.37 24.61
N GLU A 235 -3.55 -3.22 25.07
CA GLU A 235 -2.32 -2.80 25.73
C GLU A 235 -1.10 -3.52 25.12
N VAL A 236 0.09 -3.06 25.50
CA VAL A 236 1.37 -3.72 25.21
C VAL A 236 2.00 -4.19 26.51
N GLN A 237 2.48 -5.43 26.53
CA GLN A 237 3.29 -6.00 27.61
C GLN A 237 4.72 -6.13 27.11
N TYR A 238 5.69 -5.60 27.85
CA TYR A 238 7.10 -5.66 27.47
C TYR A 238 8.02 -5.73 28.70
N GLU A 239 9.19 -6.33 28.52
CA GLU A 239 10.16 -6.55 29.60
C GLU A 239 10.70 -5.21 30.15
N GLY A 240 10.84 -5.13 31.48
CA GLY A 240 11.34 -3.93 32.16
C GLY A 240 10.34 -2.77 32.32
N ALA A 241 9.08 -2.94 31.92
CA ALA A 241 8.04 -1.95 32.15
C ALA A 241 7.54 -1.97 33.61
N ASP A 242 7.34 -0.80 34.21
CA ASP A 242 6.44 -0.64 35.37
C ASP A 242 5.02 -1.08 34.93
N PRO A 243 4.29 -1.92 35.68
CA PRO A 243 2.97 -2.47 35.33
C PRO A 243 1.85 -1.46 35.00
N LYS A 244 2.14 -0.15 34.87
CA LYS A 244 1.19 0.83 34.36
C LYS A 244 0.87 0.56 32.89
N LYS A 245 -0.24 -0.13 32.70
CA LYS A 245 -0.91 -0.39 31.43
C LYS A 245 -1.23 0.95 30.76
N GLU A 246 -0.51 1.27 29.67
CA GLU A 246 -0.96 2.34 28.77
C GLU A 246 -2.11 1.80 27.93
N ILE A 247 -3.33 2.12 28.37
CA ILE A 247 -4.57 1.77 27.69
C ILE A 247 -4.96 2.97 26.83
N LEU A 248 -4.89 2.82 25.50
CA LEU A 248 -5.30 3.84 24.56
C LEU A 248 -6.49 3.34 23.74
N LEU A 249 -7.42 4.26 23.46
CA LEU A 249 -8.52 3.97 22.54
C LEU A 249 -7.96 3.79 21.13
N PRO A 250 -8.39 2.74 20.40
CA PRO A 250 -8.02 2.60 19.01
C PRO A 250 -8.56 3.74 18.15
N THR A 251 -7.96 3.88 16.99
CA THR A 251 -8.47 4.74 15.92
C THR A 251 -8.95 3.89 14.76
N GLN A 252 -9.85 4.44 13.96
CA GLN A 252 -10.33 3.84 12.71
C GLN A 252 -10.39 4.92 11.63
N PHE A 253 -10.53 4.51 10.38
CA PHE A 253 -11.01 5.35 9.28
C PHE A 253 -12.18 4.64 8.59
N THR A 254 -13.07 5.43 7.99
CA THR A 254 -14.32 5.00 7.39
C THR A 254 -14.37 5.43 5.92
N ARG A 255 -15.37 4.93 5.17
CA ARG A 255 -15.62 5.38 3.78
C ARG A 255 -15.72 6.91 3.65
N ARG A 256 -16.20 7.59 4.69
CA ARG A 256 -16.38 9.06 4.69
C ARG A 256 -15.06 9.81 4.76
N ASP A 257 -14.00 9.17 5.25
CA ASP A 257 -12.67 9.77 5.33
C ASP A 257 -11.93 9.70 3.98
N MET A 258 -12.32 8.79 3.09
CA MET A 258 -11.74 8.66 1.75
C MET A 258 -12.16 9.82 0.84
N CYS A 259 -11.29 10.17 -0.11
CA CYS A 259 -11.56 11.20 -1.10
C CYS A 259 -12.48 10.71 -2.23
N GLY A 260 -13.17 11.64 -2.88
CA GLY A 260 -14.18 11.37 -3.92
C GLY A 260 -15.54 11.93 -3.53
N THR A 261 -15.72 13.26 -3.58
CA THR A 261 -16.97 13.92 -3.15
C THR A 261 -18.10 13.72 -4.15
N THR A 262 -17.83 13.94 -5.44
CA THR A 262 -18.80 13.79 -6.55
C THR A 262 -18.47 12.67 -7.52
N GLN A 263 -17.26 12.11 -7.44
CA GLN A 263 -16.77 11.04 -8.30
C GLN A 263 -16.59 9.77 -7.46
N GLU A 264 -17.02 8.63 -8.00
CA GLU A 264 -16.77 7.31 -7.43
C GLU A 264 -15.25 7.03 -7.43
N THR A 265 -14.76 6.35 -6.40
CA THR A 265 -13.34 5.98 -6.27
C THR A 265 -13.21 4.55 -5.76
N PRO A 266 -12.14 3.83 -6.13
CA PRO A 266 -11.86 2.51 -5.55
C PRO A 266 -11.94 2.53 -4.02
N ALA A 267 -11.25 3.48 -3.38
CA ALA A 267 -11.17 3.58 -1.92
C ALA A 267 -12.52 3.74 -1.24
N LYS A 268 -13.45 4.51 -1.83
CA LYS A 268 -14.74 4.84 -1.19
C LYS A 268 -15.84 3.84 -1.54
N ASP A 269 -15.77 3.24 -2.73
CA ASP A 269 -16.87 2.49 -3.34
C ASP A 269 -16.61 0.98 -3.34
N PHE A 270 -16.11 0.43 -4.44
CA PHE A 270 -16.04 -1.02 -4.66
C PHE A 270 -14.77 -1.67 -4.09
N GLY A 271 -13.68 -0.91 -3.91
CA GLY A 271 -12.43 -1.36 -3.28
C GLY A 271 -12.43 -1.22 -1.75
N TRP A 272 -13.48 -0.62 -1.17
CA TRP A 272 -13.58 -0.46 0.28
C TRP A 272 -13.64 -1.81 1.00
N HIS A 273 -12.75 -1.97 1.97
CA HIS A 273 -12.77 -3.02 2.98
C HIS A 273 -12.61 -2.38 4.36
N ASP A 274 -13.34 -2.86 5.36
CA ASP A 274 -13.29 -2.27 6.70
C ASP A 274 -11.92 -2.52 7.35
N PRO A 275 -11.14 -1.49 7.69
CA PRO A 275 -9.79 -1.65 8.20
C PRO A 275 -9.71 -2.20 9.63
N GLY A 276 -10.86 -2.39 10.30
CA GLY A 276 -10.93 -2.69 11.71
C GLY A 276 -10.45 -1.52 12.57
N TYR A 277 -9.75 -1.84 13.65
CA TYR A 277 -9.30 -0.90 14.66
C TYR A 277 -7.78 -0.87 14.72
N ILE A 278 -7.20 0.31 14.58
CA ILE A 278 -5.77 0.56 14.62
C ILE A 278 -5.40 1.04 16.02
N HIS A 279 -4.65 0.22 16.74
CA HIS A 279 -4.15 0.47 18.09
C HIS A 279 -2.71 0.98 18.02
N SER A 280 -2.34 1.92 18.89
CA SER A 280 -0.96 2.43 18.91
C SER A 280 -0.55 2.88 20.31
N VAL A 281 0.58 2.35 20.80
CA VAL A 281 1.10 2.61 22.15
C VAL A 281 2.58 3.00 22.08
N VAL A 282 3.02 3.90 22.96
CA VAL A 282 4.42 4.31 23.05
C VAL A 282 5.08 3.65 24.26
N LEU A 283 5.94 2.68 23.99
CA LEU A 283 6.77 2.01 24.96
C LEU A 283 7.84 3.02 25.44
N LYS A 284 8.07 3.05 26.75
CA LYS A 284 8.98 4.00 27.41
C LYS A 284 9.96 3.26 28.31
N GLY A 285 11.06 3.93 28.64
CA GLY A 285 12.09 3.36 29.53
C GLY A 285 12.96 2.30 28.85
N LEU A 286 12.92 2.23 27.52
CA LEU A 286 13.72 1.29 26.76
C LEU A 286 15.19 1.70 26.81
N LYS A 287 16.08 0.71 26.72
CA LYS A 287 17.50 0.94 26.54
C LYS A 287 17.83 0.87 25.04
N PRO A 288 18.54 1.86 24.49
CA PRO A 288 18.92 1.84 23.07
C PRO A 288 19.81 0.65 22.76
N SER A 289 19.61 0.01 21.60
CA SER A 289 20.40 -1.15 21.17
C SER A 289 20.39 -2.35 22.14
N GLU A 290 19.39 -2.45 23.02
CA GLU A 290 19.14 -3.65 23.80
C GLU A 290 17.83 -4.29 23.35
N ASP A 291 17.84 -5.61 23.20
CA ASP A 291 16.67 -6.36 22.75
C ASP A 291 15.57 -6.31 23.82
N VAL A 292 14.33 -6.14 23.38
CA VAL A 292 13.15 -6.04 24.24
C VAL A 292 12.07 -6.96 23.71
N ARG A 293 11.66 -7.92 24.54
CA ARG A 293 10.52 -8.78 24.23
C ARG A 293 9.22 -8.05 24.55
N PHE A 294 8.27 -8.10 23.62
CA PHE A 294 6.95 -7.51 23.81
C PHE A 294 5.85 -8.36 23.15
N ARG A 295 4.61 -8.15 23.58
CA ARG A 295 3.38 -8.61 22.91
C ARG A 295 2.28 -7.58 23.10
N TYR A 296 1.26 -7.62 22.26
CA TYR A 296 0.17 -6.64 22.25
C TYR A 296 -1.19 -7.34 22.14
N GLY A 297 -2.22 -6.74 22.72
CA GLY A 297 -3.56 -7.32 22.72
C GLY A 297 -4.37 -7.06 23.98
N SER A 298 -5.35 -7.93 24.24
CA SER A 298 -6.16 -7.93 25.46
C SER A 298 -6.74 -9.31 25.73
N ASN A 299 -7.25 -9.55 26.94
CA ASN A 299 -7.94 -10.80 27.26
C ASN A 299 -9.24 -11.00 26.48
N HIS A 300 -9.81 -9.94 25.90
CA HIS A 300 -11.04 -10.02 25.09
C HIS A 300 -10.74 -10.29 23.62
N ALA A 301 -9.74 -9.61 23.05
CA ALA A 301 -9.36 -9.75 21.65
C ALA A 301 -8.39 -10.91 21.40
N GLY A 302 -7.73 -11.41 22.45
CA GLY A 302 -6.57 -12.29 22.36
C GLY A 302 -5.26 -11.50 22.40
N TRP A 303 -4.16 -12.24 22.57
CA TRP A 303 -2.80 -11.69 22.61
C TRP A 303 -2.03 -12.11 21.35
N SER A 304 -1.18 -11.22 20.85
CA SER A 304 -0.15 -11.59 19.88
C SER A 304 0.85 -12.57 20.52
N GLU A 305 1.59 -13.27 19.66
CA GLU A 305 2.82 -13.92 20.10
C GLU A 305 3.83 -12.88 20.61
N TYR A 306 4.77 -13.34 21.43
CA TYR A 306 5.90 -12.51 21.82
C TYR A 306 6.85 -12.30 20.65
N VAL A 307 7.26 -11.05 20.45
CA VAL A 307 8.26 -10.66 19.47
C VAL A 307 9.39 -9.93 20.19
N THR A 308 10.63 -10.15 19.72
CA THR A 308 11.79 -9.40 20.18
C THR A 308 12.06 -8.25 19.22
N MET A 309 12.02 -7.01 19.71
CA MET A 309 12.46 -5.83 18.97
C MET A 309 13.77 -5.29 19.50
N ARG A 310 14.50 -4.56 18.66
CA ARG A 310 15.70 -3.81 19.04
C ARG A 310 15.50 -2.31 18.78
N PRO A 311 15.43 -1.45 19.80
CA PRO A 311 15.40 0.00 19.62
C PRO A 311 16.69 0.50 18.95
N PRO A 312 16.64 1.57 18.15
CA PRO A 312 17.80 2.05 17.43
C PRO A 312 18.82 2.68 18.40
N PRO A 313 20.10 2.77 18.01
CA PRO A 313 21.11 3.47 18.78
C PRO A 313 20.71 4.92 19.07
N ALA A 314 21.05 5.40 20.27
CA ALA A 314 20.82 6.79 20.64
C ALA A 314 21.61 7.75 19.73
N ALA A 315 21.10 8.96 19.51
CA ALA A 315 21.84 9.98 18.78
C ALA A 315 23.21 10.25 19.44
N GLY A 316 24.26 10.29 18.62
CA GLY A 316 25.65 10.44 19.05
C GLY A 316 26.41 9.14 19.28
N SER A 317 25.74 7.98 19.30
CA SER A 317 26.40 6.66 19.29
C SER A 317 27.25 6.46 18.03
N ASP A 318 28.19 5.51 18.08
CA ASP A 318 29.24 5.39 17.08
C ASP A 318 28.79 4.77 15.76
N VAL A 319 27.90 3.77 15.81
CA VAL A 319 27.52 2.98 14.64
C VAL A 319 26.01 2.96 14.43
N LEU A 320 25.60 3.10 13.17
CA LEU A 320 24.24 2.81 12.69
C LEU A 320 24.31 1.86 11.50
N ARG A 321 23.42 0.86 11.47
CA ARG A 321 23.17 0.02 10.30
C ARG A 321 21.70 0.10 9.92
N PHE A 322 21.39 0.57 8.73
CA PHE A 322 20.01 0.65 8.27
C PHE A 322 19.85 0.15 6.85
N LEU A 323 18.63 -0.30 6.54
CA LEU A 323 18.23 -0.66 5.18
C LEU A 323 17.32 0.43 4.62
N ALA A 324 17.41 0.70 3.32
CA ALA A 324 16.52 1.64 2.63
C ALA A 324 16.09 1.12 1.25
N PHE A 325 14.82 1.31 0.92
CA PHE A 325 14.21 0.92 -0.35
C PHE A 325 12.87 1.64 -0.50
N GLY A 326 12.33 1.76 -1.71
CA GLY A 326 10.95 2.18 -1.96
C GLY A 326 10.25 1.24 -2.93
N ASP A 327 8.97 1.49 -3.18
CA ASP A 327 8.20 0.84 -4.24
C ASP A 327 8.10 -0.68 -4.08
N MET A 328 7.91 -1.15 -2.83
CA MET A 328 7.88 -2.59 -2.53
C MET A 328 6.55 -3.25 -2.88
N GLY A 329 5.43 -2.61 -2.55
CA GLY A 329 4.11 -3.23 -2.64
C GLY A 329 4.00 -4.54 -1.88
N LYS A 330 3.21 -5.46 -2.44
CA LYS A 330 3.03 -6.82 -1.93
C LYS A 330 3.11 -7.86 -3.07
N GLY A 331 3.65 -9.02 -2.76
CA GLY A 331 3.77 -10.12 -3.72
C GLY A 331 2.61 -11.12 -3.60
N ARG A 332 2.44 -11.93 -4.64
CA ARG A 332 1.46 -13.02 -4.68
C ARG A 332 2.05 -14.29 -4.07
N HIS A 333 1.40 -14.85 -3.06
CA HIS A 333 1.79 -16.10 -2.40
C HIS A 333 1.20 -17.36 -3.06
N ASP A 334 0.33 -17.18 -4.06
CA ASP A 334 -0.36 -18.22 -4.80
C ASP A 334 -0.58 -17.74 -6.26
N ASN A 335 -1.30 -18.53 -7.06
CA ASN A 335 -1.56 -18.20 -8.47
C ASN A 335 -2.70 -17.18 -8.68
N SER A 336 -3.07 -16.42 -7.65
CA SER A 336 -4.16 -15.44 -7.73
C SER A 336 -3.81 -14.22 -8.55
N ILE A 337 -4.85 -13.65 -9.14
CA ILE A 337 -4.92 -12.32 -9.71
C ILE A 337 -5.55 -11.44 -8.63
N GLU A 338 -4.82 -10.37 -8.33
CA GLU A 338 -5.07 -9.37 -7.30
C GLU A 338 -4.65 -8.02 -7.89
N HIS A 339 -5.23 -6.94 -7.39
CA HIS A 339 -4.89 -5.57 -7.71
C HIS A 339 -3.41 -5.33 -7.47
N PHE A 340 -2.74 -4.91 -8.54
CA PHE A 340 -1.31 -4.81 -8.74
C PHE A 340 -0.46 -6.01 -8.29
N ASN A 341 0.43 -6.44 -9.18
CA ASN A 341 1.49 -7.39 -8.85
C ASN A 341 2.83 -6.68 -8.67
N GLN A 342 3.48 -6.86 -7.53
CA GLN A 342 4.87 -6.44 -7.30
C GLN A 342 5.79 -7.66 -7.22
N PRO A 343 6.31 -8.14 -8.38
CA PRO A 343 6.95 -9.45 -8.46
C PRO A 343 8.24 -9.59 -7.62
N GLY A 344 8.93 -8.49 -7.28
CA GLY A 344 10.14 -8.55 -6.44
C GLY A 344 9.87 -8.47 -4.93
N SER A 345 8.62 -8.24 -4.52
CA SER A 345 8.28 -7.85 -3.14
C SER A 345 8.66 -8.92 -2.10
N ILE A 346 8.28 -10.18 -2.33
CA ILE A 346 8.54 -11.29 -1.40
C ILE A 346 10.05 -11.55 -1.26
N SER A 347 10.80 -11.62 -2.36
CA SER A 347 12.23 -11.94 -2.33
C SER A 347 13.06 -10.85 -1.63
N VAL A 348 12.69 -9.57 -1.81
CA VAL A 348 13.32 -8.46 -1.09
C VAL A 348 13.02 -8.53 0.41
N VAL A 349 11.76 -8.81 0.81
CA VAL A 349 11.40 -9.01 2.23
C VAL A 349 12.18 -10.16 2.86
N GLU A 350 12.28 -11.30 2.17
CA GLU A 350 13.03 -12.47 2.65
C GLU A 350 14.52 -12.16 2.83
N ALA A 351 15.15 -11.48 1.88
CA ALA A 351 16.56 -11.10 1.98
C ALA A 351 16.80 -10.11 3.14
N MET A 352 15.93 -9.11 3.31
CA MET A 352 16.04 -8.20 4.46
C MET A 352 15.78 -8.90 5.79
N LYS A 353 14.91 -9.92 5.82
CA LYS A 353 14.69 -10.73 7.02
C LYS A 353 15.98 -11.44 7.42
N GLN A 354 16.74 -11.99 6.47
CA GLN A 354 18.03 -12.61 6.74
C GLN A 354 19.05 -11.61 7.31
N GLU A 355 19.07 -10.36 6.81
CA GLU A 355 19.93 -9.30 7.37
C GLU A 355 19.61 -8.99 8.84
N ILE A 356 18.32 -8.95 9.20
CA ILE A 356 17.89 -8.77 10.60
C ILE A 356 18.23 -10.01 11.44
N ASP A 357 18.04 -11.22 10.91
CA ASP A 357 18.36 -12.48 11.60
C ASP A 357 19.85 -12.58 11.96
N HIS A 358 20.73 -12.01 11.14
CA HIS A 358 22.17 -11.90 11.43
C HIS A 358 22.54 -10.79 12.43
N GLY A 359 21.56 -10.05 12.98
CA GLY A 359 21.75 -9.05 14.04
C GLY A 359 22.46 -7.76 13.58
N LYS A 360 22.48 -7.48 12.28
CA LYS A 360 23.23 -6.35 11.68
C LYS A 360 22.37 -5.16 11.29
N VAL A 361 21.10 -5.09 11.66
CA VAL A 361 20.19 -4.02 11.23
C VAL A 361 19.57 -3.33 12.44
N ASP A 362 19.70 -2.02 12.53
CA ASP A 362 19.16 -1.17 13.59
C ASP A 362 17.85 -0.48 13.19
N SER A 363 17.59 -0.30 11.89
CA SER A 363 16.36 0.32 11.37
C SER A 363 16.14 0.07 9.87
N ILE A 364 14.91 0.31 9.41
CA ILE A 364 14.50 0.27 8.00
C ILE A 364 13.86 1.60 7.63
N PHE A 365 14.17 2.10 6.44
CA PHE A 365 13.52 3.25 5.83
C PHE A 365 12.84 2.84 4.50
N HIS A 366 11.51 2.72 4.53
CA HIS A 366 10.70 2.47 3.34
C HIS A 366 10.28 3.82 2.72
N VAL A 367 10.87 4.15 1.58
CA VAL A 367 10.88 5.46 0.93
C VAL A 367 9.65 5.65 0.02
N GLY A 368 8.45 5.40 0.56
CA GLY A 368 7.17 5.52 -0.17
C GLY A 368 6.92 4.39 -1.18
N GLY A 369 5.73 4.34 -1.78
CA GLY A 369 5.32 3.21 -2.62
C GLY A 369 5.11 1.95 -1.77
N LEU A 370 4.28 2.08 -0.73
CA LEU A 370 4.18 1.10 0.35
C LEU A 370 3.48 -0.17 -0.10
N SER A 371 2.15 -0.16 -0.19
CA SER A 371 1.34 -1.34 -0.49
C SER A 371 0.87 -1.41 -1.94
N TYR A 372 0.81 -0.26 -2.63
CA TYR A 372 0.03 -0.07 -3.86
C TYR A 372 -1.44 -0.51 -3.75
N ALA A 373 -2.00 -0.49 -2.54
CA ALA A 373 -3.42 -0.74 -2.34
C ALA A 373 -4.26 0.18 -3.21
N THR A 374 -3.89 1.47 -3.32
CA THR A 374 -4.47 2.44 -4.26
C THR A 374 -6.00 2.39 -4.29
N GLY A 375 -6.61 2.30 -3.09
CA GLY A 375 -8.05 2.26 -2.86
C GLY A 375 -8.67 0.86 -2.78
N PHE A 376 -7.90 -0.20 -3.00
CA PHE A 376 -8.30 -1.58 -2.75
C PHE A 376 -7.85 -1.97 -1.33
N LEU A 377 -8.66 -1.59 -0.33
CA LEU A 377 -8.16 -1.46 1.05
C LEU A 377 -7.74 -2.78 1.71
N VAL A 378 -8.25 -3.93 1.24
CA VAL A 378 -7.83 -5.24 1.76
C VAL A 378 -6.34 -5.52 1.47
N GLU A 379 -5.76 -4.87 0.46
CA GLU A 379 -4.34 -5.01 0.12
C GLU A 379 -3.43 -4.45 1.21
N TRP A 380 -3.90 -3.50 2.03
CA TRP A 380 -3.17 -3.05 3.21
C TRP A 380 -2.97 -4.17 4.24
N ASP A 381 -3.94 -5.08 4.42
CA ASP A 381 -3.79 -6.20 5.35
C ASP A 381 -2.74 -7.20 4.86
N TYR A 382 -2.74 -7.52 3.56
CA TYR A 382 -1.72 -8.39 2.95
C TYR A 382 -0.33 -7.76 3.01
N PHE A 383 -0.22 -6.45 2.75
CA PHE A 383 1.04 -5.73 2.91
C PHE A 383 1.54 -5.75 4.36
N LEU A 384 0.67 -5.43 5.33
CA LEU A 384 1.01 -5.44 6.74
C LEU A 384 1.42 -6.82 7.25
N HIS A 385 0.77 -7.89 6.75
CA HIS A 385 1.18 -9.27 6.96
C HIS A 385 2.58 -9.53 6.42
N GLN A 386 2.83 -9.18 5.15
CA GLN A 386 4.09 -9.45 4.48
C GLN A 386 5.28 -8.78 5.17
N ILE A 387 5.14 -7.53 5.63
CA ILE A 387 6.24 -6.81 6.28
C ILE A 387 6.43 -7.16 7.75
N ASN A 388 5.46 -7.86 8.38
CA ASN A 388 5.46 -8.11 9.82
C ASN A 388 6.76 -8.75 10.34
N PRO A 389 7.40 -9.72 9.64
CA PRO A 389 8.66 -10.31 10.07
C PRO A 389 9.84 -9.32 10.14
N LEU A 390 9.73 -8.16 9.49
CA LEU A 390 10.71 -7.07 9.54
C LEU A 390 10.26 -5.99 10.51
N ALA A 391 9.06 -5.48 10.28
CA ALA A 391 8.56 -4.26 10.89
C ALA A 391 8.22 -4.43 12.38
N SER A 392 8.07 -5.66 12.87
CA SER A 392 7.89 -5.96 14.29
C SER A 392 9.20 -5.98 15.10
N ARG A 393 10.36 -6.08 14.44
CA ARG A 393 11.67 -6.34 15.08
C ARG A 393 12.59 -5.13 15.11
N VAL A 394 12.52 -4.28 14.10
CA VAL A 394 13.32 -3.04 14.02
C VAL A 394 12.43 -1.87 13.62
N PRO A 395 12.77 -0.62 13.99
CA PRO A 395 12.03 0.56 13.56
C PRO A 395 11.82 0.58 12.05
N TYR A 396 10.56 0.47 11.61
CA TYR A 396 10.15 0.55 10.22
C TYR A 396 9.63 1.96 9.93
N MET A 397 10.53 2.80 9.43
CA MET A 397 10.28 4.22 9.20
C MET A 397 9.81 4.42 7.76
N THR A 398 8.74 5.20 7.53
CA THR A 398 8.15 5.33 6.19
C THR A 398 8.10 6.78 5.70
N ALA A 399 8.45 7.02 4.44
CA ALA A 399 8.03 8.22 3.71
C ALA A 399 6.65 8.00 3.09
N ILE A 400 5.94 9.09 2.79
CA ILE A 400 4.68 9.02 2.03
C ILE A 400 4.99 9.25 0.55
N GLY A 401 4.48 8.37 -0.32
CA GLY A 401 4.58 8.47 -1.76
C GLY A 401 3.27 8.87 -2.43
N ASP A 402 3.28 8.79 -3.75
CA ASP A 402 2.19 9.16 -4.65
C ASP A 402 1.01 8.19 -4.55
N SER A 403 1.27 6.88 -4.55
CA SER A 403 0.26 5.82 -4.39
C SER A 403 -0.42 5.85 -3.01
N GLU A 404 0.18 6.51 -2.02
CA GLU A 404 -0.47 6.78 -0.74
C GLU A 404 -1.30 8.07 -0.76
N ARG A 405 -0.88 9.11 -1.50
CA ARG A 405 -1.34 10.50 -1.26
C ARG A 405 -2.07 11.16 -2.40
N ASP A 406 -1.66 10.93 -3.64
CA ASP A 406 -2.08 11.78 -4.75
C ASP A 406 -3.53 11.50 -5.16
N PHE A 407 -4.34 12.56 -5.12
CA PHE A 407 -5.73 12.49 -5.54
C PHE A 407 -6.26 13.89 -5.89
N PRO A 408 -7.04 14.07 -6.98
CA PRO A 408 -7.58 15.38 -7.33
C PRO A 408 -8.41 16.03 -6.22
N GLY A 409 -8.18 17.31 -5.96
CA GLY A 409 -8.92 18.07 -4.93
C GLY A 409 -8.55 17.76 -3.47
N SER A 410 -7.59 16.85 -3.23
CA SER A 410 -7.16 16.47 -1.88
C SER A 410 -6.10 17.41 -1.27
N GLY A 411 -5.62 18.41 -2.03
CA GLY A 411 -4.50 19.28 -1.65
C GLY A 411 -3.11 18.64 -1.80
N SER A 412 -2.99 17.52 -2.52
CA SER A 412 -1.70 17.00 -2.99
C SER A 412 -1.04 17.99 -3.97
N LEU A 413 0.30 17.95 -4.02
CA LEU A 413 1.07 18.75 -4.97
C LEU A 413 0.84 18.29 -6.42
N TYR A 414 0.75 16.97 -6.61
CA TYR A 414 0.43 16.35 -7.89
C TYR A 414 -1.04 15.98 -7.93
N VAL A 415 -1.69 16.28 -9.05
CA VAL A 415 -3.13 16.11 -9.25
C VAL A 415 -3.37 14.88 -10.12
N THR A 416 -2.98 13.72 -9.60
CA THR A 416 -3.15 12.40 -10.23
C THR A 416 -4.07 11.54 -9.35
N PRO A 417 -4.77 10.53 -9.90
CA PRO A 417 -5.57 9.59 -9.12
C PRO A 417 -4.76 8.41 -8.56
N GLU A 418 -3.44 8.53 -8.41
CA GLU A 418 -2.52 7.42 -8.08
C GLU A 418 -2.86 6.73 -6.76
N SER A 419 -3.46 7.42 -5.78
CA SER A 419 -3.90 6.80 -4.53
C SER A 419 -5.28 6.13 -4.59
N GLY A 420 -5.99 6.18 -5.73
CA GLY A 420 -7.32 5.60 -5.91
C GLY A 420 -8.38 6.09 -4.91
N GLY A 421 -8.21 7.30 -4.37
CA GLY A 421 -9.11 7.93 -3.41
C GLY A 421 -8.67 7.81 -1.94
N GLU A 422 -7.56 7.13 -1.65
CA GLU A 422 -7.06 7.01 -0.26
C GLU A 422 -6.59 8.35 0.31
N CYS A 423 -5.98 9.19 -0.53
CA CYS A 423 -5.52 10.55 -0.22
C CYS A 423 -4.76 10.71 1.11
N GLY A 424 -3.96 9.71 1.45
CA GLY A 424 -3.07 9.66 2.61
C GLY A 424 -3.72 9.15 3.89
N VAL A 425 -5.01 8.83 3.89
CA VAL A 425 -5.72 8.44 5.13
C VAL A 425 -5.21 7.10 5.68
N PRO A 426 -5.12 6.00 4.90
CA PRO A 426 -4.56 4.74 5.40
C PRO A 426 -3.12 4.89 5.90
N TYR A 427 -2.26 5.57 5.12
CA TYR A 427 -0.87 5.87 5.53
C TYR A 427 -0.81 6.54 6.90
N GLN A 428 -1.57 7.61 7.12
CA GLN A 428 -1.53 8.37 8.38
C GLN A 428 -2.07 7.59 9.59
N LYS A 429 -2.85 6.54 9.35
CA LYS A 429 -3.46 5.70 10.39
C LYS A 429 -2.56 4.53 10.74
N TYR A 430 -2.13 3.76 9.73
CA TYR A 430 -1.24 2.61 9.91
C TYR A 430 0.16 3.06 10.32
N PHE A 431 0.76 4.04 9.64
CA PHE A 431 2.16 4.44 9.86
C PHE A 431 2.26 5.78 10.60
N GLN A 432 2.18 5.72 11.93
CA GLN A 432 2.26 6.91 12.80
C GLN A 432 3.72 7.31 13.07
N MET A 433 4.34 7.93 12.08
CA MET A 433 5.69 8.50 12.15
C MET A 433 5.78 9.67 13.15
N PRO A 434 7.00 10.07 13.63
CA PRO A 434 7.19 11.16 14.58
C PRO A 434 7.01 12.56 13.94
N ALA A 435 6.02 12.68 13.05
CA ALA A 435 5.58 13.91 12.44
C ALA A 435 4.85 14.81 13.43
N THR A 436 4.94 16.13 13.22
CA THR A 436 4.29 17.10 14.11
C THR A 436 2.76 17.00 14.10
N THR A 437 2.18 16.67 12.95
CA THR A 437 0.74 16.48 12.75
C THR A 437 0.53 15.48 11.62
N ARG A 438 -0.58 14.75 11.61
CA ARG A 438 -0.90 13.78 10.53
C ARG A 438 -0.94 14.42 9.14
N SER A 439 -1.44 15.66 9.03
CA SER A 439 -1.48 16.42 7.76
C SER A 439 -0.13 17.02 7.33
N LYS A 440 0.94 16.81 8.10
CA LYS A 440 2.30 17.26 7.79
C LYS A 440 3.24 16.06 7.98
N PRO A 441 3.21 15.09 7.05
CA PRO A 441 3.82 13.78 7.24
C PRO A 441 5.35 13.79 7.20
N TRP A 442 5.99 14.94 7.03
CA TRP A 442 7.44 15.08 7.11
C TRP A 442 7.91 15.12 8.57
N TYR A 443 9.04 14.47 8.83
CA TYR A 443 9.61 14.31 10.16
C TYR A 443 11.13 14.16 10.11
N PHE A 444 11.76 14.17 11.28
CA PHE A 444 13.16 13.83 11.38
C PHE A 444 13.36 12.84 12.51
N THR A 445 14.41 12.04 12.40
CA THR A 445 14.92 11.23 13.49
C THR A 445 16.44 11.34 13.54
N LYS A 446 17.01 10.98 14.68
CA LYS A 446 18.47 10.87 14.81
C LYS A 446 18.77 9.50 15.38
N GLN A 447 19.65 8.77 14.72
CA GLN A 447 20.06 7.44 15.12
C GLN A 447 21.58 7.40 14.98
N ALA A 448 22.29 7.06 16.07
CA ALA A 448 23.75 7.17 16.15
C ALA A 448 24.27 8.53 15.63
N GLY A 449 25.34 8.53 14.83
CA GLY A 449 25.92 9.69 14.17
C GLY A 449 25.13 10.28 12.99
N VAL A 450 23.86 9.92 12.80
CA VAL A 450 23.07 10.32 11.61
C VAL A 450 21.83 11.12 12.00
N HIS A 451 21.65 12.27 11.35
CA HIS A 451 20.40 13.03 11.35
C HIS A 451 19.67 12.74 10.03
N LEU A 452 18.51 12.09 10.11
CA LEU A 452 17.68 11.75 8.95
C LEU A 452 16.47 12.67 8.89
N ALA A 453 16.31 13.40 7.80
CA ALA A 453 15.15 14.24 7.51
C ALA A 453 14.31 13.58 6.41
N VAL A 454 13.10 13.16 6.76
CA VAL A 454 12.15 12.52 5.83
C VAL A 454 11.13 13.56 5.39
N ILE A 455 11.07 13.82 4.09
CA ILE A 455 10.15 14.78 3.47
C ILE A 455 9.02 14.05 2.76
N SER A 456 7.94 14.78 2.48
CA SER A 456 6.88 14.34 1.57
C SER A 456 7.01 15.08 0.26
N THR A 457 7.26 14.35 -0.82
CA THR A 457 7.30 14.89 -2.18
C THR A 457 5.91 15.26 -2.70
N GLU A 458 4.86 14.69 -2.11
CA GLU A 458 3.45 14.89 -2.49
C GLU A 458 2.80 16.12 -1.85
N HIS A 459 3.53 16.87 -1.03
CA HIS A 459 3.06 18.11 -0.41
C HIS A 459 3.90 19.31 -0.86
N ASP A 460 3.30 20.50 -0.82
CA ASP A 460 3.93 21.72 -1.29
C ASP A 460 5.33 21.94 -0.68
N CYS A 461 6.33 21.96 -1.55
CA CYS A 461 7.74 22.20 -1.24
C CYS A 461 8.24 23.56 -1.72
N LYS A 462 7.36 24.43 -2.26
CA LYS A 462 7.75 25.76 -2.75
C LYS A 462 8.42 26.58 -1.66
N VAL A 463 9.26 27.53 -2.07
CA VAL A 463 9.91 28.47 -1.15
C VAL A 463 8.84 29.15 -0.28
N LYS A 464 9.04 29.13 1.03
CA LYS A 464 8.09 29.57 2.07
C LYS A 464 6.90 28.63 2.34
N SER A 465 6.77 27.45 1.74
CA SER A 465 5.76 26.46 2.17
C SER A 465 6.00 26.00 3.62
N ALA A 466 5.01 25.34 4.23
CA ALA A 466 5.16 24.80 5.59
C ALA A 466 6.30 23.78 5.68
N GLN A 467 6.40 22.88 4.69
CA GLN A 467 7.46 21.88 4.59
C GLN A 467 8.82 22.53 4.31
N TYR A 468 8.91 23.49 3.38
CA TYR A 468 10.16 24.20 3.09
C TYR A 468 10.73 24.89 4.34
N ARG A 469 9.88 25.63 5.08
CA ARG A 469 10.30 26.29 6.33
C ARG A 469 10.69 25.28 7.40
N TRP A 470 9.99 24.15 7.48
CA TRP A 470 10.34 23.07 8.39
C TRP A 470 11.71 22.47 8.05
N LEU A 471 11.93 22.09 6.79
CA LEU A 471 13.17 21.45 6.33
C LEU A 471 14.37 22.37 6.53
N LYS A 472 14.26 23.65 6.11
CA LYS A 472 15.28 24.67 6.33
C LYS A 472 15.65 24.82 7.81
N ARG A 473 14.64 24.92 8.70
CA ARG A 473 14.89 25.05 10.15
C ARG A 473 15.44 23.77 10.78
N ASN A 474 15.03 22.61 10.29
CA ASN A 474 15.49 21.33 10.77
C ASN A 474 16.98 21.13 10.46
N MET A 475 17.38 21.33 9.20
CA MET A 475 18.76 21.19 8.76
C MET A 475 19.69 22.26 9.36
N ALA A 476 19.19 23.49 9.56
CA ALA A 476 19.94 24.55 10.25
C ALA A 476 20.30 24.21 11.71
N LYS A 477 19.56 23.30 12.35
CA LYS A 477 19.77 22.89 13.75
C LYS A 477 20.63 21.62 13.90
N VAL A 478 21.14 21.08 12.79
CA VAL A 478 21.97 19.87 12.82
C VAL A 478 23.29 20.18 13.52
N ASN A 479 23.54 19.52 14.64
CA ASN A 479 24.84 19.56 15.30
C ASN A 479 25.74 18.46 14.71
N ARG A 480 26.62 18.85 13.78
CA ARG A 480 27.54 17.94 13.09
C ARG A 480 28.56 17.26 14.00
N LYS A 481 28.76 17.74 15.24
CA LYS A 481 29.60 17.04 16.23
C LYS A 481 28.90 15.79 16.79
N THR A 482 27.57 15.84 16.93
CA THR A 482 26.77 14.71 17.44
C THR A 482 26.30 13.80 16.30
N THR A 483 25.81 14.41 15.21
CA THR A 483 25.35 13.71 14.02
C THR A 483 26.12 14.24 12.82
N PRO A 484 27.36 13.75 12.58
CA PRO A 484 28.16 14.20 11.45
C PRO A 484 27.43 14.05 10.12
N TRP A 485 26.62 13.00 9.96
CA TRP A 485 25.88 12.72 8.73
C TRP A 485 24.49 13.33 8.73
N LEU A 486 24.13 13.99 7.64
CA LEU A 486 22.79 14.49 7.35
C LEU A 486 22.30 13.82 6.07
N ILE A 487 21.25 13.03 6.22
CA ILE A 487 20.59 12.32 5.13
C ILE A 487 19.20 12.91 4.93
N VAL A 488 18.84 13.18 3.67
CA VAL A 488 17.47 13.54 3.29
C VAL A 488 16.83 12.37 2.56
N ILE A 489 15.59 12.04 2.90
CA ILE A 489 14.83 10.94 2.32
C ILE A 489 13.50 11.49 1.80
N GLY A 490 13.13 11.16 0.57
CA GLY A 490 11.82 11.49 0.00
C GLY A 490 11.45 10.52 -1.12
N HIS A 491 10.18 10.43 -1.49
CA HIS A 491 9.74 9.42 -2.45
C HIS A 491 10.14 9.78 -3.90
N ARG A 492 9.55 10.83 -4.50
CA ARG A 492 9.88 11.25 -5.88
C ARG A 492 11.32 11.78 -5.99
N THR A 493 12.05 11.32 -7.00
CA THR A 493 13.48 11.66 -7.18
C THR A 493 13.74 13.07 -7.76
N MET A 494 14.91 13.62 -7.44
CA MET A 494 15.46 14.84 -8.05
C MET A 494 16.28 14.57 -9.32
N TYR A 495 16.81 13.35 -9.46
CA TYR A 495 17.69 12.96 -10.55
C TYR A 495 17.33 11.55 -11.01
N SER A 496 17.05 11.39 -12.31
CA SER A 496 16.95 10.08 -12.94
C SER A 496 17.27 10.17 -14.42
N SER A 497 18.02 9.19 -14.94
CA SER A 497 18.35 9.06 -16.36
C SER A 497 17.36 8.18 -17.12
N THR A 498 16.37 7.60 -16.44
CA THR A 498 15.27 6.85 -17.05
C THR A 498 14.37 7.76 -17.87
N LYS A 499 14.16 7.42 -19.15
CA LYS A 499 13.23 8.14 -20.02
C LYS A 499 11.80 7.58 -19.88
N GLY A 500 10.80 8.46 -19.78
CA GLY A 500 9.39 8.10 -20.00
C GLY A 500 8.58 7.54 -18.82
N GLY A 501 9.16 7.34 -17.63
CA GLY A 501 8.45 6.75 -16.48
C GLY A 501 7.98 7.75 -15.42
N ALA A 502 8.87 8.61 -14.91
CA ALA A 502 8.55 9.63 -13.92
C ALA A 502 9.27 10.94 -14.24
N ASN A 503 8.51 11.99 -14.57
CA ASN A 503 9.10 13.29 -14.84
C ASN A 503 9.58 13.92 -13.51
N VAL A 504 10.89 14.09 -13.37
CA VAL A 504 11.49 14.88 -12.29
C VAL A 504 10.83 16.27 -12.26
N ASN A 505 10.22 16.60 -11.12
CA ASN A 505 9.55 17.88 -10.96
C ASN A 505 10.59 19.00 -10.78
N LYS A 506 10.84 19.76 -11.85
CA LYS A 506 11.79 20.88 -11.86
C LYS A 506 11.50 21.92 -10.77
N ASN A 507 10.23 22.19 -10.44
CA ASN A 507 9.89 23.14 -9.39
C ASN A 507 10.28 22.64 -8.00
N PHE A 508 10.15 21.33 -7.75
CA PHE A 508 10.61 20.70 -6.53
C PHE A 508 12.14 20.78 -6.42
N VAL A 509 12.85 20.40 -7.49
CA VAL A 509 14.33 20.48 -7.55
C VAL A 509 14.80 21.92 -7.30
N SER A 510 14.32 22.89 -8.08
CA SER A 510 14.71 24.31 -7.94
C SER A 510 14.41 24.90 -6.56
N ALA A 511 13.39 24.41 -5.86
CA ALA A 511 13.09 24.87 -4.52
C ALA A 511 14.00 24.21 -3.47
N VAL A 512 14.20 22.89 -3.54
CA VAL A 512 14.77 22.12 -2.43
C VAL A 512 16.26 21.86 -2.59
N GLU A 513 16.77 21.62 -3.80
CA GLU A 513 18.19 21.36 -4.05
C GLU A 513 19.13 22.46 -3.48
N PRO A 514 18.83 23.77 -3.62
CA PRO A 514 19.66 24.81 -3.00
C PRO A 514 19.72 24.72 -1.46
N LEU A 515 18.66 24.20 -0.81
CA LEU A 515 18.70 23.94 0.63
C LEU A 515 19.61 22.76 0.95
N LEU A 516 19.55 21.68 0.16
CA LEU A 516 20.40 20.50 0.39
C LEU A 516 21.87 20.88 0.35
N ARG A 517 22.28 21.65 -0.68
CA ARG A 517 23.65 22.16 -0.80
C ARG A 517 24.01 23.13 0.32
N LYS A 518 23.15 24.10 0.63
CA LYS A 518 23.40 25.11 1.67
C LYS A 518 23.66 24.50 3.05
N TYR A 519 22.92 23.45 3.41
CA TYR A 519 23.06 22.78 4.72
C TYR A 519 23.98 21.56 4.70
N LYS A 520 24.70 21.37 3.59
CA LYS A 520 25.69 20.32 3.38
C LYS A 520 25.13 18.91 3.55
N VAL A 521 23.96 18.62 2.97
CA VAL A 521 23.38 17.27 2.98
C VAL A 521 24.39 16.32 2.32
N ASP A 522 24.72 15.23 3.01
CA ASP A 522 25.76 14.29 2.57
C ASP A 522 25.18 13.32 1.52
N LEU A 523 24.03 12.73 1.84
CA LEU A 523 23.34 11.74 1.01
C LEU A 523 21.85 12.09 0.92
N ALA A 524 21.28 11.96 -0.27
CA ALA A 524 19.86 12.08 -0.51
C ALA A 524 19.33 10.76 -1.11
N ILE A 525 18.35 10.13 -0.45
CA ILE A 525 17.79 8.84 -0.83
C ILE A 525 16.37 9.04 -1.37
N TRP A 526 16.13 8.50 -2.55
CA TRP A 526 14.91 8.64 -3.32
C TRP A 526 14.39 7.27 -3.77
N ALA A 527 13.16 7.25 -4.27
CA ALA A 527 12.53 6.08 -4.87
C ALA A 527 11.68 6.53 -6.08
N HIS A 528 10.46 6.01 -6.22
CA HIS A 528 9.47 6.30 -7.26
C HIS A 528 9.84 5.80 -8.66
N VAL A 529 11.08 6.07 -9.09
CA VAL A 529 11.66 5.41 -10.27
C VAL A 529 12.11 4.03 -9.83
N ARG A 530 11.58 2.98 -10.48
CA ARG A 530 11.68 1.59 -10.04
C ARG A 530 12.97 0.92 -10.50
N ASN A 531 14.08 1.53 -10.15
CA ASN A 531 15.44 1.02 -10.38
C ASN A 531 16.40 1.58 -9.33
N TYR A 532 17.66 1.19 -9.43
CA TYR A 532 18.75 1.77 -8.66
C TYR A 532 19.58 2.70 -9.53
N GLU A 533 19.78 3.93 -9.07
CA GLU A 533 20.62 4.91 -9.75
C GLU A 533 21.41 5.73 -8.73
N ARG A 534 22.72 5.88 -8.92
CA ARG A 534 23.58 6.68 -8.06
C ARG A 534 24.29 7.77 -8.84
N THR A 535 24.31 8.98 -8.27
CA THR A 535 24.94 10.14 -8.89
C THR A 535 26.38 10.38 -8.41
N CYS A 536 27.14 11.20 -9.15
CA CYS A 536 28.29 11.92 -8.59
C CYS A 536 27.84 12.94 -7.52
N ASN A 537 28.76 13.75 -6.95
CA ASN A 537 28.32 14.97 -6.26
C ASN A 537 27.72 15.90 -7.30
N VAL A 538 26.40 16.00 -7.33
CA VAL A 538 25.64 16.66 -8.39
C VAL A 538 24.97 17.91 -7.85
N TYR A 539 25.03 18.99 -8.63
CA TYR A 539 24.26 20.20 -8.38
C TYR A 539 23.91 20.88 -9.70
N GLU A 540 22.65 21.29 -9.87
CA GLU A 540 22.16 21.90 -11.12
C GLU A 540 22.47 21.01 -12.34
N SER A 541 22.30 19.70 -12.18
CA SER A 541 22.59 18.67 -13.21
C SER A 541 24.05 18.64 -13.69
N GLN A 542 25.00 19.16 -12.91
CA GLN A 542 26.43 19.10 -13.20
C GLN A 542 27.17 18.31 -12.12
N CYS A 543 28.12 17.47 -12.52
CA CYS A 543 29.08 16.91 -11.56
C CYS A 543 30.02 17.99 -11.08
N VAL A 544 29.92 18.33 -9.79
CA VAL A 544 30.84 19.27 -9.15
C VAL A 544 32.05 18.57 -8.55
N ALA A 545 31.93 17.26 -8.27
CA ALA A 545 33.04 16.39 -7.89
C ALA A 545 32.73 14.94 -8.25
N LEU A 546 33.75 14.21 -8.69
CA LEU A 546 33.70 12.77 -8.94
C LEU A 546 34.27 12.00 -7.75
N PRO A 547 33.75 10.79 -7.46
CA PRO A 547 34.38 9.92 -6.49
C PRO A 547 35.74 9.42 -7.02
N LYS A 548 36.61 9.03 -6.10
CA LYS A 548 37.85 8.32 -6.40
C LYS A 548 37.60 6.82 -6.25
N LYS A 549 38.08 6.02 -7.20
CA LYS A 549 38.10 4.57 -7.06
C LYS A 549 39.23 4.19 -6.10
N VAL A 550 38.91 3.47 -5.04
CA VAL A 550 39.87 2.87 -4.12
C VAL A 550 39.76 1.35 -4.29
N GLU A 551 40.90 0.69 -4.48
CA GLU A 551 40.97 -0.77 -4.64
C GLU A 551 40.30 -1.47 -3.44
N ASP A 552 39.51 -2.50 -3.70
CA ASP A 552 38.71 -3.28 -2.72
C ASP A 552 37.63 -2.54 -1.90
N GLU A 553 37.61 -1.21 -1.91
CA GLU A 553 36.71 -0.39 -1.11
C GLU A 553 35.56 0.26 -1.90
N GLY A 554 35.62 0.22 -3.23
CA GLY A 554 34.63 0.81 -4.13
C GLY A 554 34.88 2.30 -4.42
N GLU A 555 33.84 3.02 -4.81
CA GLU A 555 33.93 4.46 -5.09
C GLU A 555 33.84 5.29 -3.80
N THR A 556 34.78 6.21 -3.62
CA THR A 556 34.90 7.04 -2.40
C THR A 556 34.72 8.52 -2.70
N TYR A 557 33.77 9.14 -2.01
CA TYR A 557 33.49 10.57 -2.01
C TYR A 557 34.15 11.26 -0.81
N ASP A 558 34.84 12.38 -1.05
CA ASP A 558 35.38 13.23 0.00
C ASP A 558 34.27 14.13 0.58
N ALA A 559 33.73 13.74 1.73
CA ALA A 559 32.73 14.49 2.46
C ALA A 559 33.33 15.51 3.43
N SER A 560 34.65 15.45 3.68
CA SER A 560 35.41 16.45 4.45
C SER A 560 35.48 17.77 3.68
N ASN A 561 35.74 17.71 2.37
CA ASN A 561 35.69 18.87 1.47
C ASN A 561 34.36 18.94 0.70
N TYR A 562 33.28 19.21 1.42
CA TYR A 562 31.93 19.21 0.87
C TYR A 562 31.73 20.10 -0.37
N THR A 563 31.15 19.53 -1.44
CA THR A 563 30.79 20.25 -2.67
C THR A 563 29.27 20.28 -2.93
N ALA A 564 28.63 19.11 -2.99
CA ALA A 564 27.20 18.88 -3.22
C ALA A 564 26.78 17.50 -2.67
N PRO A 565 25.48 17.22 -2.46
CA PRO A 565 25.04 15.88 -2.02
C PRO A 565 25.30 14.79 -3.07
N VAL A 566 25.44 13.56 -2.62
CA VAL A 566 25.25 12.35 -3.46
C VAL A 566 23.77 12.00 -3.45
N HIS A 567 23.20 11.69 -4.62
CA HIS A 567 21.82 11.21 -4.73
C HIS A 567 21.79 9.73 -5.08
N VAL A 568 20.88 8.99 -4.44
CA VAL A 568 20.61 7.58 -4.72
C VAL A 568 19.11 7.39 -4.92
N VAL A 569 18.72 6.79 -6.04
CA VAL A 569 17.40 6.22 -6.27
C VAL A 569 17.45 4.74 -5.89
N VAL A 570 16.48 4.28 -5.11
CA VAL A 570 16.35 2.88 -4.68
C VAL A 570 14.87 2.47 -4.65
N GLY A 571 14.15 2.69 -5.76
CA GLY A 571 12.76 2.23 -5.95
C GLY A 571 12.65 0.75 -6.30
N THR A 572 13.53 -0.08 -5.74
CA THR A 572 13.80 -1.46 -6.18
C THR A 572 13.10 -2.50 -5.33
N GLY A 573 12.16 -2.09 -4.47
CA GLY A 573 11.60 -2.94 -3.42
C GLY A 573 10.73 -4.07 -3.94
N GLY A 574 10.10 -3.94 -5.12
CA GLY A 574 9.30 -5.03 -5.67
C GLY A 574 8.41 -4.70 -6.86
N ALA A 575 8.00 -3.45 -7.05
CA ALA A 575 7.21 -3.03 -8.20
C ALA A 575 8.00 -3.19 -9.51
N THR A 576 7.30 -3.48 -10.61
CA THR A 576 7.89 -3.74 -11.94
C THR A 576 8.97 -2.73 -12.30
N LEU A 577 10.16 -3.22 -12.65
CA LEU A 577 11.36 -2.39 -12.79
C LEU A 577 11.31 -1.48 -14.01
N ASP A 578 11.78 -0.25 -13.85
CA ASP A 578 11.95 0.72 -14.92
C ASP A 578 13.32 0.57 -15.60
N GLN A 579 13.32 0.28 -16.90
CA GLN A 579 14.54 0.09 -17.67
C GLN A 579 15.22 1.42 -18.01
N PHE A 580 16.55 1.40 -18.10
CA PHE A 580 17.32 2.52 -18.63
C PHE A 580 17.31 2.48 -20.16
N SER A 581 17.40 3.65 -20.81
CA SER A 581 17.58 3.71 -22.26
C SER A 581 19.02 3.37 -22.66
N ASP A 582 19.19 2.84 -23.87
CA ASP A 582 20.50 2.54 -24.48
C ASP A 582 21.31 3.79 -24.87
N ASP A 583 20.71 4.98 -24.82
CA ASP A 583 21.37 6.27 -25.10
C ASP A 583 22.43 6.65 -24.05
N ASP A 584 23.30 7.60 -24.42
CA ASP A 584 24.29 8.18 -23.52
C ASP A 584 23.67 8.66 -22.21
N ALA A 585 24.15 8.08 -21.10
CA ALA A 585 23.77 8.50 -19.77
C ALA A 585 24.27 9.93 -19.51
N PRO A 586 23.49 10.78 -18.82
CA PRO A 586 24.01 12.04 -18.29
C PRO A 586 25.27 11.79 -17.45
N SER A 587 26.27 12.65 -17.58
CA SER A 587 27.57 12.47 -16.91
C SER A 587 27.48 12.38 -15.39
N TRP A 588 26.37 12.82 -14.80
CA TRP A 588 26.12 12.74 -13.37
C TRP A 588 25.62 11.38 -12.88
N SER A 589 25.16 10.50 -13.76
CA SER A 589 24.68 9.15 -13.43
C SER A 589 25.83 8.15 -13.47
N LEU A 590 26.35 7.73 -12.31
CA LEU A 590 27.54 6.89 -12.22
C LEU A 590 27.23 5.39 -12.14
N ALA A 591 26.13 4.98 -11.49
CA ALA A 591 25.69 3.59 -11.45
C ALA A 591 24.21 3.50 -11.80
N ARG A 592 23.84 2.54 -12.64
CA ARG A 592 22.48 2.29 -13.14
C ARG A 592 22.22 0.79 -13.12
N ILE A 593 21.31 0.33 -12.26
CA ILE A 593 21.00 -1.09 -12.09
C ILE A 593 19.48 -1.27 -12.06
N SER A 594 18.94 -2.03 -13.01
CA SER A 594 17.52 -2.36 -13.07
C SER A 594 17.27 -3.77 -12.54
N LYS A 595 17.40 -3.94 -11.21
CA LYS A 595 17.14 -5.19 -10.48
C LYS A 595 16.40 -4.90 -9.17
N PHE A 596 15.69 -5.89 -8.65
CA PHE A 596 15.12 -5.81 -7.31
C PHE A 596 16.21 -5.84 -6.25
N GLY A 597 16.02 -5.10 -5.16
CA GLY A 597 17.00 -5.02 -4.09
C GLY A 597 16.74 -3.90 -3.11
N TYR A 598 17.72 -3.69 -2.25
CA TYR A 598 17.66 -2.69 -1.19
C TYR A 598 19.05 -2.11 -0.93
N LEU A 599 19.09 -0.88 -0.42
CA LEU A 599 20.33 -0.23 0.01
C LEU A 599 20.63 -0.66 1.44
N LYS A 600 21.80 -1.25 1.67
CA LYS A 600 22.36 -1.54 2.99
C LYS A 600 23.37 -0.47 3.34
N VAL A 601 23.17 0.22 4.46
CA VAL A 601 24.00 1.35 4.86
C VAL A 601 24.60 1.11 6.24
N HIS A 602 25.93 1.21 6.32
CA HIS A 602 26.71 1.14 7.55
C HIS A 602 27.42 2.47 7.79
N VAL A 603 27.15 3.09 8.93
CA VAL A 603 27.61 4.44 9.24
C VAL A 603 28.40 4.46 10.53
N THR A 604 29.62 4.97 10.48
CA THR A 604 30.43 5.39 11.64
C THR A 604 30.49 6.93 11.69
N LYS A 605 31.25 7.52 12.63
CA LYS A 605 31.40 8.99 12.66
C LYS A 605 32.19 9.55 11.47
N GLN A 606 33.05 8.75 10.85
CA GLN A 606 33.98 9.15 9.78
C GLN A 606 33.61 8.56 8.42
N VAL A 607 32.91 7.43 8.38
CA VAL A 607 32.60 6.71 7.14
C VAL A 607 31.11 6.41 7.07
N LEU A 608 30.47 6.75 5.95
CA LEU A 608 29.19 6.20 5.54
C LEU A 608 29.45 5.28 4.36
N GLN A 609 29.20 3.98 4.51
CA GLN A 609 29.31 2.99 3.45
C GLN A 609 27.91 2.52 3.05
N ALA A 610 27.65 2.45 1.75
CA ALA A 610 26.37 2.03 1.21
C ALA A 610 26.58 1.01 0.10
N GLU A 611 25.76 -0.03 0.11
CA GLU A 611 25.82 -1.20 -0.78
C GLU A 611 24.42 -1.45 -1.33
N PHE A 612 24.27 -1.52 -2.65
CA PHE A 612 23.04 -1.97 -3.27
C PHE A 612 23.07 -3.50 -3.39
N VAL A 613 22.23 -4.17 -2.60
CA VAL A 613 22.21 -5.63 -2.49
C VAL A 613 21.06 -6.21 -3.28
N VAL A 614 21.36 -7.21 -4.11
CA VAL A 614 20.37 -7.92 -4.92
C VAL A 614 20.02 -9.27 -4.27
N PRO A 615 18.73 -9.57 -3.99
CA PRO A 615 18.32 -10.80 -3.30
C PRO A 615 18.76 -12.09 -3.98
N SER A 616 18.74 -12.13 -5.32
CA SER A 616 19.04 -13.35 -6.09
C SER A 616 20.48 -13.84 -5.95
N THR A 617 21.43 -12.93 -5.70
CA THR A 617 22.85 -13.24 -5.49
C THR A 617 23.27 -13.09 -4.04
N SER A 618 22.52 -12.31 -3.24
CA SER A 618 22.94 -11.83 -1.92
C SER A 618 24.26 -11.05 -1.94
N GLU A 619 24.61 -10.49 -3.11
CA GLU A 619 25.83 -9.72 -3.33
C GLU A 619 25.53 -8.23 -3.55
N ALA A 620 26.51 -7.39 -3.24
CA ALA A 620 26.46 -5.96 -3.55
C ALA A 620 26.84 -5.73 -5.02
N GLU A 621 25.91 -5.21 -5.83
CA GLU A 621 26.18 -4.88 -7.24
C GLU A 621 26.70 -3.45 -7.43
N ASP A 622 26.52 -2.60 -6.42
CA ASP A 622 27.19 -1.31 -6.32
C ASP A 622 27.60 -1.05 -4.87
N LYS A 623 28.75 -0.41 -4.69
CA LYS A 623 29.33 -0.08 -3.38
C LYS A 623 30.04 1.26 -3.43
N PHE A 624 29.69 2.14 -2.51
CA PHE A 624 30.32 3.44 -2.38
C PHE A 624 30.43 3.89 -0.92
N ARG A 625 31.33 4.86 -0.69
CA ARG A 625 31.64 5.40 0.64
C ARG A 625 31.73 6.91 0.61
N LEU A 626 31.26 7.57 1.66
CA LEU A 626 31.55 8.97 1.95
C LEU A 626 32.48 9.00 3.16
N VAL A 627 33.57 9.78 3.08
CA VAL A 627 34.60 9.85 4.12
C VAL A 627 34.82 11.29 4.57
N LYS A 628 34.89 11.51 5.90
CA LYS A 628 35.13 12.80 6.57
C LYS A 628 36.46 12.83 7.29
#